data_AF-A0A5C8NVG6-F1
#
_entry.id   AF-A0A5C8NVG6-F1
#
_cell.length_a   1.000
_cell.length_b   1.000
_cell.length_c   1.000
_cell.angle_alpha   90.00
_cell.angle_beta   90.00
_cell.angle_gamma   90.00
#
_symmetry.space_group_name_H-M   'P 1'
#
loop_
_entity.id
_entity.type
_entity.pdbx_description
1 polymer ?
#
loop_
_entity_poly.entity_id
_entity_poly.type
_entity_poly.pdbx_seq_one_letter_code
_entity_poly.pdbx_strand_id
1 'polypeptide(L)'
;MYDFMDGYARYSYEQLQLQQPHLKTDGIYKKGLEYFIKCESVDIQPLNQPDSSIVEVFNKEIKILGCKITLVTKLPDGVNKMENRTLEEVFQLSGNPFNIIDFNKHLSLLLPKAFPKLWLNFNHKSQGWDVEVEKNLTQSEIVMLENKVSLLCGYEAKIDCILTPDIKKNFERKNQDPLSLTVSKHSSFNYSKALMDKWEEDEQLWLDNRKGLFLGNQSLDSKNDQPQDSTCLINGQFGEAHNVRNYLTLFNEILIVVPIESSYEKLLRSLDITEDELVKLTELNKVKLLFPHSIERYSRKLLEKVSDINPQSIILSRELAYRTVLDLKQRNPLAFLPLNTDEKQEVLSNLIGISSKLKGTNEQKWFEGLAGELSNTWGHMYEFLSNRGAMGTFNVGLGPIINTTIKNYTGKDYFLEIMGASQSIEWAAANHAVLCPVGPLARNEENIAYLYSGVRKDWELDLVTSPNVATEGILTIANYVPILELAETFTGKEIDQFRKVLVDLTHNKSSKEISSIVEQFNKSVKAFEKKRNRIDTWDVKGITLDTALEITNAAIPFSGFIAKQVGRLIEYAGDKNESVSKVIKQVQSKIHRTAPNVVLVSRMRDKVKDLL
;
A
#
# COMPACT_ATOMS: atom_id res chain seq x y z
N MET A 1 -4.78 -28.31 26.20
CA MET A 1 -4.10 -28.74 24.97
C MET A 1 -3.68 -27.45 24.27
N TYR A 2 -2.44 -27.31 23.80
CA TYR A 2 -1.92 -26.04 23.27
C TYR A 2 -2.39 -25.83 21.82
N ASP A 3 -3.70 -25.77 21.60
CA ASP A 3 -4.29 -25.81 20.25
C ASP A 3 -3.93 -24.58 19.40
N PHE A 4 -3.51 -23.48 20.03
CA PHE A 4 -2.92 -22.33 19.32
C PHE A 4 -1.62 -22.67 18.58
N MET A 5 -0.89 -23.71 19.00
CA MET A 5 0.35 -24.12 18.34
C MET A 5 0.08 -24.67 16.93
N ASP A 6 -1.13 -25.16 16.65
CA ASP A 6 -1.52 -25.60 15.31
C ASP A 6 -1.52 -24.42 14.32
N GLY A 7 -1.97 -23.24 14.77
CA GLY A 7 -1.91 -22.01 13.98
C GLY A 7 -0.45 -21.61 13.68
N TYR A 8 0.40 -21.62 14.70
CA TYR A 8 1.81 -21.22 14.57
C TYR A 8 2.62 -22.19 13.72
N ALA A 9 2.31 -23.48 13.80
CA ALA A 9 2.94 -24.51 12.98
C ALA A 9 2.55 -24.33 11.50
N ARG A 10 1.25 -24.13 11.20
CA ARG A 10 0.77 -23.83 9.85
C ARG A 10 1.35 -22.53 9.29
N TYR A 11 1.39 -21.47 10.09
CA TYR A 11 2.04 -20.20 9.73
C TYR A 11 3.53 -20.40 9.40
N SER A 12 4.27 -21.12 10.24
CA SER A 12 5.70 -21.41 10.01
C SER A 12 5.93 -22.18 8.71
N TYR A 13 5.03 -23.13 8.40
CA TYR A 13 5.08 -23.88 7.15
C TYR A 13 4.83 -23.00 5.93
N GLU A 14 3.82 -22.13 5.98
CA GLU A 14 3.53 -21.21 4.88
C GLU A 14 4.69 -20.23 4.65
N GLN A 15 5.29 -19.69 5.71
CA GLN A 15 6.46 -18.82 5.57
C GLN A 15 7.65 -19.57 4.97
N LEU A 16 7.85 -20.86 5.30
CA LEU A 16 8.88 -21.68 4.65
C LEU A 16 8.61 -21.83 3.15
N GLN A 17 7.37 -22.14 2.76
CA GLN A 17 6.98 -22.28 1.36
C GLN A 17 7.17 -20.98 0.55
N LEU A 18 6.93 -19.82 1.16
CA LEU A 18 7.09 -18.54 0.50
C LEU A 18 8.55 -18.06 0.47
N GLN A 19 9.29 -18.21 1.57
CA GLN A 19 10.67 -17.70 1.69
C GLN A 19 11.71 -18.65 1.08
N GLN A 20 11.45 -19.96 1.07
CA GLN A 20 12.33 -20.98 0.50
C GLN A 20 11.55 -21.84 -0.52
N PRO A 21 10.98 -21.23 -1.56
CA PRO A 21 10.02 -21.89 -2.45
C PRO A 21 10.64 -23.07 -3.22
N HIS A 22 11.94 -23.03 -3.50
CA HIS A 22 12.70 -24.11 -4.14
C HIS A 22 12.76 -25.40 -3.31
N LEU A 23 12.49 -25.33 -2.00
CA LEU A 23 12.38 -26.49 -1.13
C LEU A 23 11.06 -27.23 -1.39
N LYS A 24 11.14 -28.45 -1.91
CA LYS A 24 9.96 -29.29 -2.11
C LYS A 24 9.51 -29.94 -0.82
N THR A 25 8.23 -29.80 -0.53
CA THR A 25 7.60 -30.31 0.71
C THR A 25 6.33 -31.10 0.38
N ASP A 26 6.09 -32.19 1.13
CA ASP A 26 4.90 -33.05 0.97
C ASP A 26 3.73 -32.65 1.91
N GLY A 27 3.94 -31.62 2.73
CA GLY A 27 2.98 -31.10 3.70
C GLY A 27 3.51 -31.01 5.13
N ILE A 28 2.62 -30.55 6.01
CA ILE A 28 2.82 -30.47 7.46
C ILE A 28 2.03 -31.58 8.18
N TYR A 29 2.62 -32.13 9.24
CA TYR A 29 2.09 -33.25 10.01
C TYR A 29 2.22 -32.99 11.51
N LYS A 30 1.35 -33.61 12.31
CA LYS A 30 1.28 -33.44 13.78
C LYS A 30 1.28 -34.78 14.51
N LYS A 31 1.95 -34.82 15.67
CA LYS A 31 1.85 -35.88 16.67
C LYS A 31 1.88 -35.27 18.08
N GLY A 32 0.73 -35.25 18.74
CA GLY A 32 0.60 -34.58 20.04
C GLY A 32 0.88 -33.07 19.91
N LEU A 33 1.97 -32.60 20.53
CA LEU A 33 2.41 -31.20 20.49
C LEU A 33 3.63 -30.96 19.59
N GLU A 34 4.02 -31.96 18.81
CA GLU A 34 5.15 -31.89 17.89
C GLU A 34 4.65 -31.86 16.45
N TYR A 35 5.32 -31.05 15.63
CA TYR A 35 4.99 -30.80 14.23
C TYR A 35 6.17 -31.12 13.33
N PHE A 36 5.87 -31.62 12.14
CA PHE A 36 6.87 -32.09 11.19
C PHE A 36 6.53 -31.57 9.81
N ILE A 37 7.47 -30.91 9.15
CA ILE A 37 7.38 -30.57 7.73
C ILE A 37 8.17 -31.62 6.97
N LYS A 38 7.48 -32.37 6.11
CA LYS A 38 8.12 -33.41 5.30
C LYS A 38 8.74 -32.76 4.06
N CYS A 39 10.07 -32.82 3.96
CA CYS A 39 10.82 -32.34 2.81
C CYS A 39 11.36 -33.53 1.99
N GLU A 40 11.51 -33.34 0.68
CA GLU A 40 12.22 -34.33 -0.16
C GLU A 40 13.69 -34.47 0.28
N SER A 41 14.34 -33.34 0.58
CA SER A 41 15.70 -33.27 1.12
C SER A 41 15.82 -32.08 2.07
N VAL A 42 16.68 -32.21 3.08
CA VAL A 42 17.08 -31.12 4.00
C VAL A 42 18.51 -30.66 3.76
N ASP A 43 19.22 -31.26 2.78
CA ASP A 43 20.59 -30.91 2.41
C ASP A 43 20.61 -29.85 1.28
N ILE A 44 19.55 -29.05 1.20
CA ILE A 44 19.39 -27.99 0.19
C ILE A 44 19.91 -26.67 0.77
N GLN A 45 20.61 -25.90 -0.06
CA GLN A 45 21.10 -24.58 0.31
C GLN A 45 19.96 -23.55 0.31
N PRO A 46 19.86 -22.67 1.33
CA PRO A 46 18.87 -21.61 1.36
C PRO A 46 19.22 -20.49 0.37
N LEU A 47 18.22 -19.82 -0.20
CA LEU A 47 18.41 -18.87 -1.32
C LEU A 47 19.24 -17.63 -0.96
N ASN A 48 19.12 -17.14 0.28
CA ASN A 48 19.68 -15.85 0.69
C ASN A 48 20.89 -15.99 1.64
N GLN A 49 21.25 -17.21 2.03
CA GLN A 49 22.29 -17.49 3.03
C GLN A 49 23.08 -18.76 2.70
N PRO A 50 23.84 -18.78 1.60
CA PRO A 50 24.50 -19.99 1.09
C PRO A 50 25.54 -20.60 2.05
N ASP A 51 25.94 -19.88 3.09
CA ASP A 51 26.86 -20.35 4.14
C ASP A 51 26.14 -21.01 5.33
N SER A 52 24.80 -21.11 5.30
CA SER A 52 23.98 -21.70 6.38
C SER A 52 23.18 -22.90 5.87
N SER A 53 22.83 -23.82 6.77
CA SER A 53 21.90 -24.90 6.42
C SER A 53 20.45 -24.41 6.39
N ILE A 54 19.60 -25.03 5.56
CA ILE A 54 18.15 -24.73 5.54
C ILE A 54 17.49 -24.95 6.91
N VAL A 55 18.01 -25.91 7.70
CA VAL A 55 17.53 -26.19 9.06
C VAL A 55 17.85 -25.04 10.01
N GLU A 56 19.03 -24.43 9.90
CA GLU A 56 19.39 -23.26 10.70
C GLU A 56 18.57 -22.03 10.33
N VAL A 57 18.43 -21.75 9.03
CA VAL A 57 17.60 -20.64 8.53
C VAL A 57 16.16 -20.81 9.00
N PHE A 58 15.59 -22.02 8.85
CA PHE A 58 14.25 -22.30 9.33
C PHE A 58 14.10 -22.05 10.83
N ASN A 59 15.05 -22.51 11.65
CA ASN A 59 14.97 -22.36 13.10
C ASN A 59 15.18 -20.93 13.60
N LYS A 60 15.98 -20.11 12.91
CA LYS A 60 16.33 -18.75 13.34
C LYS A 60 15.42 -17.67 12.79
N GLU A 61 14.89 -17.85 11.57
CA GLU A 61 14.26 -16.77 10.82
C GLU A 61 12.81 -17.03 10.43
N ILE A 62 12.45 -18.30 10.20
CA ILE A 62 11.13 -18.66 9.64
C ILE A 62 10.19 -19.19 10.72
N LYS A 63 10.68 -20.08 11.57
CA LYS A 63 9.89 -20.77 12.58
C LYS A 63 9.46 -19.81 13.68
N ILE A 64 8.19 -19.88 14.06
CA ILE A 64 7.68 -19.16 15.24
C ILE A 64 8.33 -19.68 16.51
N LEU A 65 8.88 -18.76 17.31
CA LEU A 65 9.54 -19.06 18.57
C LEU A 65 8.61 -19.85 19.51
N GLY A 66 9.13 -20.92 20.10
CA GLY A 66 8.37 -21.79 21.01
C GLY A 66 7.52 -22.86 20.32
N CYS A 67 7.33 -22.81 19.00
CA CYS A 67 6.67 -23.88 18.26
C CYS A 67 7.62 -25.07 18.05
N LYS A 68 7.21 -26.28 18.48
CA LYS A 68 7.97 -27.53 18.32
C LYS A 68 7.79 -28.12 16.92
N ILE A 69 8.26 -27.40 15.90
CA ILE A 69 8.22 -27.82 14.50
C ILE A 69 9.63 -28.08 13.94
N THR A 70 9.79 -29.16 13.18
CA THR A 70 11.07 -29.57 12.59
C THR A 70 10.93 -29.98 11.12
N LEU A 71 12.01 -29.83 10.37
CA LEU A 71 12.12 -30.34 8.99
C LEU A 71 12.58 -31.79 9.03
N VAL A 72 11.91 -32.68 8.32
CA VAL A 72 12.24 -34.11 8.29
C VAL A 72 12.21 -34.68 6.87
N THR A 73 13.09 -35.62 6.58
CA THR A 73 13.07 -36.41 5.32
C THR A 73 12.28 -37.70 5.46
N LYS A 74 11.93 -38.13 6.68
CA LYS A 74 11.05 -39.28 6.92
C LYS A 74 10.12 -38.96 8.09
N LEU A 75 8.83 -39.27 7.91
CA LEU A 75 7.84 -39.05 8.96
C LEU A 75 7.95 -40.12 10.06
N PRO A 76 7.80 -39.72 11.33
CA PRO A 76 7.59 -40.66 12.43
C PRO A 76 6.29 -41.45 12.27
N ASP A 77 6.22 -42.64 12.87
CA ASP A 77 4.99 -43.44 12.87
C ASP A 77 3.87 -42.78 13.70
N GLY A 78 2.63 -42.85 13.20
CA GLY A 78 1.43 -42.34 13.87
C GLY A 78 1.27 -40.82 13.83
N VAL A 79 1.83 -40.14 12.82
CA VAL A 79 1.58 -38.72 12.56
C VAL A 79 0.31 -38.54 11.72
N ASN A 80 -0.40 -37.43 11.94
CA ASN A 80 -1.56 -37.04 11.13
C ASN A 80 -1.19 -35.86 10.23
N LYS A 81 -1.61 -35.89 8.97
CA LYS A 81 -1.45 -34.75 8.06
C LYS A 81 -2.36 -33.60 8.53
N MET A 82 -1.83 -32.38 8.51
CA MET A 82 -2.61 -31.18 8.74
C MET A 82 -2.96 -30.51 7.41
N GLU A 83 -4.10 -29.84 7.38
CA GLU A 83 -4.48 -28.99 6.26
C GLU A 83 -3.75 -27.65 6.31
N ASN A 84 -3.44 -27.11 5.13
CA ASN A 84 -2.93 -25.74 4.98
C ASN A 84 -4.03 -24.74 5.36
N ARG A 85 -3.67 -23.52 5.77
CA ARG A 85 -4.69 -22.48 5.95
C ARG A 85 -5.28 -22.13 4.59
N THR A 86 -6.59 -21.99 4.58
CA THR A 86 -7.33 -21.49 3.43
C THR A 86 -6.96 -20.03 3.16
N LEU A 87 -7.18 -19.57 1.92
CA LEU A 87 -7.00 -18.15 1.58
C LEU A 87 -7.82 -17.24 2.51
N GLU A 88 -9.01 -17.70 2.93
CA GLU A 88 -9.88 -16.98 3.85
C GLU A 88 -9.28 -16.87 5.25
N GLU A 89 -8.74 -17.95 5.81
CA GLU A 89 -7.98 -17.88 7.06
C GLU A 89 -6.78 -16.94 6.97
N VAL A 90 -6.03 -16.97 5.86
CA VAL A 90 -4.81 -16.15 5.68
C VAL A 90 -5.13 -14.66 5.63
N PHE A 91 -6.05 -14.20 4.78
CA PHE A 91 -6.37 -12.75 4.74
C PHE A 91 -7.12 -12.30 6.00
N GLN A 92 -7.80 -13.23 6.69
CA GLN A 92 -8.43 -12.95 7.97
C GLN A 92 -7.46 -12.89 9.15
N LEU A 93 -6.22 -13.33 8.93
CA LEU A 93 -5.16 -13.46 9.93
C LEU A 93 -5.49 -14.50 11.02
N SER A 94 -6.28 -15.52 10.66
CA SER A 94 -6.62 -16.64 11.54
C SER A 94 -5.38 -17.49 11.81
N GLY A 95 -5.09 -17.69 13.10
CA GLY A 95 -3.92 -18.42 13.57
C GLY A 95 -2.59 -17.69 13.39
N ASN A 96 -2.61 -16.38 13.10
CA ASN A 96 -1.38 -15.58 13.00
C ASN A 96 -0.72 -15.40 14.39
N PRO A 97 0.62 -15.34 14.44
CA PRO A 97 1.38 -15.17 15.67
C PRO A 97 1.40 -13.70 16.12
N PHE A 98 0.29 -13.22 16.68
CA PHE A 98 0.21 -11.87 17.21
C PHE A 98 0.88 -11.74 18.57
N ASN A 99 1.50 -10.57 18.81
CA ASN A 99 1.70 -10.12 20.18
C ASN A 99 0.33 -9.72 20.79
N ILE A 100 0.28 -9.58 22.11
CA ILE A 100 -0.99 -9.33 22.81
C ILE A 100 -1.65 -8.00 22.40
N ILE A 101 -0.86 -7.01 21.98
CA ILE A 101 -1.37 -5.70 21.56
C ILE A 101 -2.08 -5.83 20.22
N ASP A 102 -1.43 -6.44 19.23
CA ASP A 102 -2.00 -6.64 17.89
C ASP A 102 -3.22 -7.57 17.94
N PHE A 103 -3.18 -8.61 18.77
CA PHE A 103 -4.32 -9.49 18.99
C PHE A 103 -5.54 -8.69 19.48
N ASN A 104 -5.36 -7.86 20.51
CA ASN A 104 -6.44 -7.02 21.03
C ASN A 104 -6.92 -5.98 20.00
N LYS A 105 -6.02 -5.41 19.19
CA LYS A 105 -6.40 -4.47 18.12
C LYS A 105 -7.32 -5.16 17.10
N HIS A 106 -6.92 -6.34 16.60
CA HIS A 106 -7.75 -7.10 15.66
C HIS A 106 -9.06 -7.57 16.29
N LEU A 107 -9.05 -8.00 17.54
CA LEU A 107 -10.26 -8.40 18.24
C LEU A 107 -11.24 -7.23 18.36
N SER A 108 -10.76 -6.06 18.75
CA SER A 108 -11.57 -4.85 18.87
C SER A 108 -12.19 -4.40 17.55
N LEU A 109 -11.46 -4.56 16.44
CA LEU A 109 -11.99 -4.31 15.08
C LEU A 109 -13.12 -5.29 14.74
N LEU A 110 -12.96 -6.58 15.03
CA LEU A 110 -13.96 -7.61 14.70
C LEU A 110 -15.27 -7.49 15.49
N LEU A 111 -15.28 -6.72 16.58
CA LEU A 111 -16.43 -6.55 17.46
C LEU A 111 -17.27 -5.33 17.06
N PRO A 112 -18.60 -5.37 17.22
CA PRO A 112 -19.48 -4.25 16.89
C PRO A 112 -19.08 -2.94 17.57
N LYS A 113 -19.39 -1.79 16.97
CA LYS A 113 -19.17 -0.45 17.56
C LYS A 113 -19.72 -0.32 18.98
N ALA A 114 -20.92 -0.85 19.24
CA ALA A 114 -21.56 -0.82 20.55
C ALA A 114 -21.00 -1.82 21.57
N PHE A 115 -20.05 -2.69 21.17
CA PHE A 115 -19.47 -3.69 22.05
C PHE A 115 -18.60 -3.01 23.12
N PRO A 116 -18.61 -3.49 24.36
CA PRO A 116 -17.95 -2.80 25.46
C PRO A 116 -16.43 -2.85 25.31
N LYS A 117 -15.72 -1.88 25.89
CA LYS A 117 -14.25 -1.94 25.93
C LYS A 117 -13.80 -3.20 26.65
N LEU A 118 -12.77 -3.83 26.10
CA LEU A 118 -12.20 -5.06 26.63
C LEU A 118 -10.69 -5.08 26.50
N TRP A 119 -10.06 -5.95 27.27
CA TRP A 119 -8.69 -6.38 27.08
C TRP A 119 -8.55 -7.86 27.37
N LEU A 120 -7.97 -8.60 26.45
CA LEU A 120 -7.77 -10.04 26.53
C LEU A 120 -6.31 -10.35 26.83
N ASN A 121 -6.08 -11.27 27.76
CA ASN A 121 -4.77 -11.81 28.15
C ASN A 121 -4.81 -13.33 28.13
N PHE A 122 -3.67 -13.97 27.84
CA PHE A 122 -3.56 -15.43 27.93
C PHE A 122 -3.24 -15.85 29.36
N ASN A 123 -4.04 -16.75 29.92
CA ASN A 123 -3.82 -17.28 31.25
C ASN A 123 -2.99 -18.57 31.18
N HIS A 124 -1.71 -18.48 31.49
CA HIS A 124 -0.80 -19.62 31.46
C HIS A 124 -1.14 -20.73 32.47
N LYS A 125 -1.95 -20.48 33.50
CA LYS A 125 -2.35 -21.50 34.49
C LYS A 125 -3.55 -22.29 34.00
N SER A 126 -4.64 -21.61 33.60
CA SER A 126 -5.85 -22.27 33.09
C SER A 126 -5.69 -22.73 31.63
N GLN A 127 -4.67 -22.21 30.93
CA GLN A 127 -4.49 -22.40 29.48
C GLN A 127 -5.71 -21.91 28.69
N GLY A 128 -6.38 -20.88 29.21
CA GLY A 128 -7.53 -20.20 28.62
C GLY A 128 -7.26 -18.71 28.43
N TRP A 129 -8.30 -17.99 28.02
CA TRP A 129 -8.22 -16.55 27.78
C TRP A 129 -8.99 -15.79 28.85
N ASP A 130 -8.29 -14.94 29.59
CA ASP A 130 -8.92 -14.03 30.54
C ASP A 130 -9.28 -12.74 29.79
N VAL A 131 -10.57 -12.37 29.81
CA VAL A 131 -11.05 -11.15 29.16
C VAL A 131 -11.54 -10.17 30.21
N GLU A 132 -10.79 -9.10 30.39
CA GLU A 132 -11.20 -7.95 31.17
C GLU A 132 -12.26 -7.16 30.38
N VAL A 133 -13.44 -6.93 30.95
CA VAL A 133 -14.55 -6.19 30.32
C VAL A 133 -15.05 -5.07 31.23
N GLU A 134 -15.41 -3.92 30.65
CA GLU A 134 -15.81 -2.73 31.43
C GLU A 134 -17.19 -2.89 32.09
N LYS A 135 -18.04 -3.73 31.52
CA LYS A 135 -19.38 -4.07 32.03
C LYS A 135 -19.65 -5.55 31.83
N ASN A 136 -20.63 -6.06 32.58
CA ASN A 136 -21.12 -7.43 32.40
C ASN A 136 -21.66 -7.62 30.98
N LEU A 137 -21.19 -8.68 30.33
CA LEU A 137 -21.65 -9.08 29.01
C LEU A 137 -22.93 -9.91 29.10
N THR A 138 -23.83 -9.72 28.14
CA THR A 138 -24.96 -10.61 27.89
C THR A 138 -24.48 -11.95 27.32
N GLN A 139 -25.30 -13.00 27.41
CA GLN A 139 -24.94 -14.31 26.85
C GLN A 139 -24.65 -14.24 25.34
N SER A 140 -25.40 -13.41 24.59
CA SER A 140 -25.15 -13.18 23.16
C SER A 140 -23.81 -12.49 22.89
N GLU A 141 -23.41 -11.55 23.74
CA GLU A 141 -22.11 -10.88 23.63
C GLU A 141 -20.96 -11.83 23.95
N ILE A 142 -21.12 -12.72 24.93
CA ILE A 142 -20.13 -13.77 25.28
C ILE A 142 -19.92 -14.71 24.10
N VAL A 143 -21.01 -15.28 23.55
CA VAL A 143 -20.92 -16.20 22.40
C VAL A 143 -20.30 -15.50 21.18
N MET A 144 -20.64 -14.23 20.94
CA MET A 144 -20.01 -13.45 19.88
C MET A 144 -18.50 -13.30 20.11
N LEU A 145 -18.10 -12.94 21.33
CA LEU A 145 -16.71 -12.75 21.70
C LEU A 145 -15.92 -14.05 21.56
N GLU A 146 -16.42 -15.18 22.06
CA GLU A 146 -15.83 -16.50 21.89
C GLU A 146 -15.60 -16.84 20.41
N ASN A 147 -16.60 -16.58 19.56
CA ASN A 147 -16.47 -16.79 18.12
C ASN A 147 -15.38 -15.91 17.48
N LYS A 148 -15.26 -14.64 17.88
CA LYS A 148 -14.22 -13.72 17.35
C LYS A 148 -12.83 -14.08 17.84
N VAL A 149 -12.68 -14.46 19.12
CA VAL A 149 -11.41 -14.96 19.66
C VAL A 149 -11.01 -16.25 18.95
N SER A 150 -11.94 -17.20 18.81
CA SER A 150 -11.70 -18.46 18.10
C SER A 150 -11.27 -18.24 16.66
N LEU A 151 -11.89 -17.28 15.97
CA LEU A 151 -11.52 -16.90 14.61
C LEU A 151 -10.06 -16.40 14.51
N LEU A 152 -9.63 -15.50 15.41
CA LEU A 152 -8.26 -14.98 15.39
C LEU A 152 -7.24 -16.04 15.80
N CYS A 153 -7.60 -16.87 16.77
CA CYS A 153 -6.78 -17.95 17.27
C CYS A 153 -6.63 -19.12 16.28
N GLY A 154 -7.62 -19.34 15.41
CA GLY A 154 -7.65 -20.47 14.48
C GLY A 154 -8.00 -21.81 15.15
N TYR A 155 -8.59 -21.79 16.35
CA TYR A 155 -9.11 -22.94 17.10
C TYR A 155 -10.25 -22.49 18.03
N GLU A 156 -11.03 -23.43 18.55
CA GLU A 156 -12.12 -23.13 19.49
C GLU A 156 -11.56 -22.65 20.84
N ALA A 157 -11.74 -21.37 21.13
CA ALA A 157 -11.24 -20.71 22.33
C ALA A 157 -12.36 -20.54 23.36
N LYS A 158 -12.06 -20.90 24.62
CA LYS A 158 -12.90 -20.57 25.76
C LYS A 158 -12.37 -19.33 26.46
N ILE A 159 -13.29 -18.50 26.92
CA ILE A 159 -12.97 -17.23 27.58
C ILE A 159 -13.54 -17.20 28.99
N ASP A 160 -12.80 -16.57 29.89
CA ASP A 160 -13.22 -16.25 31.24
C ASP A 160 -13.35 -14.72 31.36
N CYS A 161 -14.58 -14.22 31.48
CA CYS A 161 -14.83 -12.78 31.56
C CYS A 161 -14.65 -12.25 32.99
N ILE A 162 -13.83 -11.22 33.14
CA ILE A 162 -13.50 -10.55 34.41
C ILE A 162 -13.99 -9.10 34.33
N LEU A 163 -14.83 -8.69 35.27
CA LEU A 163 -15.31 -7.31 35.32
C LEU A 163 -14.21 -6.37 35.82
N THR A 164 -13.75 -5.47 34.97
CA THR A 164 -12.70 -4.50 35.27
C THR A 164 -13.14 -3.10 34.83
N PRO A 165 -13.61 -2.24 35.76
CA PRO A 165 -14.11 -0.91 35.40
C PRO A 165 -13.06 0.05 34.81
N ASP A 166 -11.77 -0.18 35.06
CA ASP A 166 -10.66 0.71 34.66
C ASP A 166 -9.70 0.04 33.65
N ILE A 167 -10.24 -0.49 32.56
CA ILE A 167 -9.45 -1.14 31.48
C ILE A 167 -8.55 -0.14 30.74
N LYS A 168 -8.81 1.17 30.86
CA LYS A 168 -8.09 2.21 30.09
C LYS A 168 -6.57 2.16 30.29
N LYS A 169 -6.10 1.74 31.46
CA LYS A 169 -4.67 1.55 31.77
C LYS A 169 -3.97 0.54 30.86
N ASN A 170 -4.69 -0.46 30.35
CA ASN A 170 -4.10 -1.45 29.43
C ASN A 170 -3.82 -0.87 28.04
N PHE A 171 -4.47 0.24 27.68
CA PHE A 171 -4.26 0.94 26.42
C PHE A 171 -3.13 1.99 26.48
N GLU A 172 -2.65 2.32 27.68
CA GLU A 172 -1.57 3.29 27.86
C GLU A 172 -0.25 2.75 27.26
N ARG A 173 0.43 3.59 26.47
CA ARG A 173 1.49 3.26 25.50
C ARG A 173 2.56 2.28 26.03
N LYS A 174 2.33 0.98 25.90
CA LYS A 174 3.38 -0.04 25.88
C LYS A 174 4.02 -0.02 24.49
N ASN A 175 5.27 0.44 24.38
CA ASN A 175 6.16 0.43 23.19
C ASN A 175 5.48 -0.06 21.89
N GLN A 176 4.63 0.77 21.29
CA GLN A 176 3.97 0.43 20.02
C GLN A 176 4.87 0.88 18.87
N ASP A 177 4.95 0.05 17.83
CA ASP A 177 5.49 0.44 16.52
C ASP A 177 4.86 1.78 16.10
N PRO A 178 5.63 2.86 15.86
CA PRO A 178 5.11 4.18 15.52
C PRO A 178 4.31 4.21 14.20
N LEU A 179 4.41 3.15 13.38
CA LEU A 179 3.65 2.97 12.16
C LEU A 179 2.37 2.14 12.35
N SER A 180 2.20 1.50 13.51
CA SER A 180 1.00 0.72 13.82
C SER A 180 -0.18 1.64 14.11
N LEU A 181 -1.33 1.29 13.54
CA LEU A 181 -2.59 1.99 13.79
C LEU A 181 -3.17 1.59 15.14
N THR A 182 -3.70 2.58 15.85
CA THR A 182 -4.59 2.33 16.97
C THR A 182 -6.00 2.02 16.45
N VAL A 183 -6.84 1.54 17.36
CA VAL A 183 -8.27 1.35 17.12
C VAL A 183 -9.09 2.26 18.04
N SER A 184 -10.21 2.77 17.56
CA SER A 184 -11.09 3.73 18.23
C SER A 184 -11.38 3.35 19.69
N LYS A 185 -11.71 2.08 19.94
CA LYS A 185 -12.02 1.54 21.27
C LYS A 185 -10.83 1.58 22.25
N HIS A 186 -9.61 1.51 21.74
CA HIS A 186 -8.38 1.58 22.54
C HIS A 186 -7.91 3.01 22.78
N SER A 187 -8.62 4.02 22.26
CA SER A 187 -8.22 5.39 22.52
C SER A 187 -8.31 5.72 24.01
N SER A 188 -7.23 6.32 24.53
CA SER A 188 -7.16 6.91 25.86
C SER A 188 -7.68 8.36 25.89
N PHE A 189 -7.87 8.98 24.72
CA PHE A 189 -8.33 10.36 24.59
C PHE A 189 -9.84 10.42 24.39
N ASN A 190 -10.48 11.45 24.95
CA ASN A 190 -11.90 11.72 24.74
C ASN A 190 -12.07 12.64 23.53
N TYR A 191 -12.13 12.09 22.32
CA TYR A 191 -12.36 12.85 21.08
C TYR A 191 -13.81 13.32 20.92
N SER A 192 -14.04 14.30 20.03
CA SER A 192 -15.40 14.71 19.65
C SER A 192 -16.19 13.54 19.06
N LYS A 193 -17.52 13.60 19.18
CA LYS A 193 -18.40 12.55 18.64
C LYS A 193 -18.21 12.39 17.13
N ALA A 194 -18.10 13.49 16.38
CA ALA A 194 -17.93 13.45 14.93
C ALA A 194 -16.61 12.77 14.53
N LEU A 195 -15.52 13.08 15.23
CA LEU A 195 -14.23 12.43 14.97
C LEU A 195 -14.25 10.94 15.33
N MET A 196 -14.90 10.56 16.44
CA MET A 196 -15.08 9.15 16.80
C MET A 196 -15.92 8.40 15.77
N ASP A 197 -17.04 8.99 15.33
CA ASP A 197 -17.90 8.41 14.30
C ASP A 197 -17.12 8.19 13.00
N LYS A 198 -16.33 9.19 12.54
CA LYS A 198 -15.47 9.06 11.35
C LYS A 198 -14.38 7.99 11.50
N TRP A 199 -13.79 7.86 12.68
CA TRP A 199 -12.78 6.83 12.94
C TRP A 199 -13.39 5.42 12.91
N GLU A 200 -14.55 5.23 13.51
CA GLU A 200 -15.25 3.94 13.48
C GLU A 200 -15.77 3.59 12.08
N GLU A 201 -16.16 4.59 11.27
CA GLU A 201 -16.49 4.41 9.85
C GLU A 201 -15.28 3.90 9.05
N ASP A 202 -14.08 4.47 9.27
CA ASP A 202 -12.82 4.01 8.63
C ASP A 202 -12.49 2.55 8.98
N GLU A 203 -12.70 2.17 10.23
CA GLU A 203 -12.53 0.79 10.72
C GLU A 203 -13.53 -0.18 10.08
N GLN A 204 -14.81 0.20 10.04
CA GLN A 204 -15.86 -0.62 9.47
C GLN A 204 -15.70 -0.79 7.96
N LEU A 205 -15.34 0.28 7.24
CA LEU A 205 -15.08 0.26 5.80
C LEU A 205 -14.00 -0.79 5.45
N TRP A 206 -12.92 -0.85 6.22
CA TRP A 206 -11.88 -1.86 6.02
C TRP A 206 -12.43 -3.29 6.17
N LEU A 207 -13.18 -3.54 7.24
CA LEU A 207 -13.70 -4.88 7.54
C LEU A 207 -14.71 -5.36 6.49
N ASP A 208 -15.63 -4.49 6.10
CA ASP A 208 -16.69 -4.81 5.13
C ASP A 208 -16.11 -5.12 3.74
N ASN A 209 -15.05 -4.41 3.36
CA ASN A 209 -14.48 -4.53 2.03
C ASN A 209 -13.31 -5.52 1.92
N ARG A 210 -12.68 -5.94 3.03
CA ARG A 210 -11.49 -6.81 3.01
C ARG A 210 -11.68 -8.08 2.18
N LYS A 211 -12.82 -8.75 2.32
CA LYS A 211 -13.13 -9.98 1.56
C LYS A 211 -13.24 -9.69 0.06
N GLY A 212 -13.95 -8.64 -0.33
CA GLY A 212 -14.05 -8.21 -1.73
C GLY A 212 -12.71 -7.76 -2.31
N LEU A 213 -11.87 -7.12 -1.50
CA LEU A 213 -10.55 -6.65 -1.86
C LEU A 213 -9.60 -7.81 -2.21
N PHE A 214 -9.60 -8.89 -1.43
CA PHE A 214 -8.63 -9.98 -1.61
C PHE A 214 -9.16 -11.22 -2.33
N LEU A 215 -10.46 -11.50 -2.28
CA LEU A 215 -11.06 -12.62 -3.02
C LEU A 215 -11.78 -12.17 -4.29
N GLY A 216 -12.24 -10.92 -4.35
CA GLY A 216 -13.09 -10.42 -5.41
C GLY A 216 -12.32 -9.84 -6.60
N ASN A 217 -13.00 -9.82 -7.74
CA ASN A 217 -12.59 -9.08 -8.94
C ASN A 217 -13.05 -7.61 -8.92
N GLN A 218 -13.29 -7.04 -7.73
CA GLN A 218 -13.63 -5.63 -7.59
C GLN A 218 -12.55 -4.78 -8.27
N SER A 219 -12.94 -4.13 -9.37
CA SER A 219 -12.28 -2.95 -9.90
C SER A 219 -12.90 -1.73 -9.24
N LEU A 220 -12.16 -0.63 -9.15
CA LEU A 220 -12.81 0.67 -9.08
C LEU A 220 -13.72 0.72 -10.31
N ASP A 221 -15.03 0.67 -10.12
CA ASP A 221 -15.96 0.95 -11.21
C ASP A 221 -15.50 2.28 -11.78
N SER A 222 -15.04 2.25 -13.03
CA SER A 222 -14.90 3.47 -13.79
C SER A 222 -16.32 3.99 -13.94
N LYS A 223 -16.76 4.85 -13.02
CA LYS A 223 -17.71 5.92 -13.34
C LYS A 223 -17.03 6.83 -14.37
N ASN A 224 -16.77 6.26 -15.54
CA ASN A 224 -16.57 6.98 -16.77
C ASN A 224 -17.94 7.57 -17.09
N ASP A 225 -17.99 8.91 -17.12
CA ASP A 225 -19.00 9.79 -17.72
C ASP A 225 -19.41 10.97 -16.83
N GLN A 226 -18.79 11.16 -15.65
CA GLN A 226 -18.73 12.50 -15.07
C GLN A 226 -17.42 13.17 -15.50
N PRO A 227 -17.42 14.45 -15.91
CA PRO A 227 -16.19 15.18 -16.09
C PRO A 227 -15.42 15.09 -14.76
N GLN A 228 -14.26 14.42 -14.77
CA GLN A 228 -13.45 14.31 -13.57
C GLN A 228 -13.07 15.72 -13.14
N ASP A 229 -13.59 16.15 -11.99
CA ASP A 229 -13.15 17.37 -11.35
C ASP A 229 -11.64 17.34 -11.20
N SER A 230 -10.99 18.42 -11.64
CA SER A 230 -9.54 18.51 -11.61
C SER A 230 -9.04 18.41 -10.16
N THR A 231 -8.36 17.31 -9.83
CA THR A 231 -7.87 17.03 -8.48
C THR A 231 -6.35 16.96 -8.45
N CYS A 232 -5.70 17.55 -7.45
CA CYS A 232 -4.27 17.35 -7.20
C CYS A 232 -4.00 16.77 -5.82
N LEU A 233 -2.80 16.19 -5.64
CA LEU A 233 -2.29 15.75 -4.36
C LEU A 233 -0.97 16.44 -4.04
N ILE A 234 -0.90 17.00 -2.83
CA ILE A 234 0.29 17.60 -2.24
C ILE A 234 0.79 16.68 -1.13
N ASN A 235 2.01 16.18 -1.25
CA ASN A 235 2.64 15.40 -0.21
C ASN A 235 3.23 16.30 0.89
N GLY A 236 2.40 16.67 1.87
CA GLY A 236 2.79 17.56 2.96
C GLY A 236 3.57 16.89 4.10
N GLN A 237 3.98 15.62 4.00
CA GLN A 237 4.57 14.85 5.12
C GLN A 237 5.81 15.51 5.77
N PHE A 238 6.60 16.26 5.00
CA PHE A 238 7.79 16.97 5.48
C PHE A 238 7.51 18.43 5.88
N GLY A 239 6.24 18.82 5.91
CA GLY A 239 5.80 20.18 6.19
C GLY A 239 6.16 21.18 5.09
N GLU A 240 6.37 20.72 3.85
CA GLU A 240 6.76 21.55 2.71
C GLU A 240 5.69 21.45 1.62
N ALA A 241 5.35 22.60 1.05
CA ALA A 241 4.39 22.77 -0.04
C ALA A 241 4.65 24.12 -0.75
N HIS A 242 3.99 24.36 -1.88
CA HIS A 242 3.93 25.72 -2.45
C HIS A 242 2.72 26.48 -1.91
N ASN A 243 2.61 27.76 -2.24
CA ASN A 243 1.47 28.59 -1.84
C ASN A 243 0.15 27.96 -2.31
N VAL A 244 -0.85 27.87 -1.42
CA VAL A 244 -2.14 27.22 -1.72
C VAL A 244 -2.82 27.81 -2.96
N ARG A 245 -2.63 29.12 -3.20
CA ARG A 245 -3.25 29.87 -4.32
C ARG A 245 -2.86 29.31 -5.68
N ASN A 246 -1.65 28.75 -5.80
CA ASN A 246 -1.18 28.13 -7.04
C ASN A 246 -1.98 26.87 -7.39
N TYR A 247 -2.45 26.14 -6.38
CA TYR A 247 -3.26 24.94 -6.60
C TYR A 247 -4.73 25.28 -6.82
N LEU A 248 -5.29 26.24 -6.07
CA LEU A 248 -6.69 26.67 -6.19
C LEU A 248 -7.06 27.24 -7.57
N THR A 249 -6.07 27.70 -8.33
CA THR A 249 -6.26 28.20 -9.70
C THR A 249 -6.22 27.12 -10.77
N LEU A 250 -5.66 25.96 -10.46
CA LEU A 250 -5.42 24.87 -11.41
C LEU A 250 -6.27 23.63 -11.14
N PHE A 251 -6.84 23.52 -9.94
CA PHE A 251 -7.55 22.34 -9.46
C PHE A 251 -8.82 22.72 -8.72
N ASN A 252 -9.89 21.98 -8.98
CA ASN A 252 -11.17 22.07 -8.29
C ASN A 252 -11.06 21.55 -6.85
N GLU A 253 -10.28 20.49 -6.64
CA GLU A 253 -10.04 19.85 -5.35
C GLU A 253 -8.54 19.61 -5.10
N ILE A 254 -8.10 19.87 -3.87
CA ILE A 254 -6.72 19.70 -3.42
C ILE A 254 -6.69 18.66 -2.30
N LEU A 255 -5.97 17.57 -2.50
CA LEU A 255 -5.70 16.56 -1.49
C LEU A 255 -4.38 16.90 -0.80
N ILE A 256 -4.39 17.05 0.52
CA ILE A 256 -3.18 17.35 1.29
C ILE A 256 -2.88 16.18 2.21
N VAL A 257 -1.72 15.55 2.04
CA VAL A 257 -1.20 14.61 3.02
C VAL A 257 -0.71 15.41 4.22
N VAL A 258 -1.47 15.36 5.31
CA VAL A 258 -1.15 16.13 6.51
C VAL A 258 0.06 15.51 7.19
N PRO A 259 1.09 16.30 7.58
CA PRO A 259 2.20 15.78 8.36
C PRO A 259 1.79 15.51 9.80
N ILE A 260 2.61 14.74 10.52
CA ILE A 260 2.47 14.61 11.96
C ILE A 260 2.58 15.98 12.67
N GLU A 261 2.03 16.09 13.87
CA GLU A 261 1.90 17.32 14.66
C GLU A 261 3.15 18.22 14.63
N SER A 262 4.34 17.62 14.81
CA SER A 262 5.61 18.36 14.89
C SER A 262 5.94 19.20 13.66
N SER A 263 5.40 18.85 12.50
CA SER A 263 5.65 19.52 11.22
C SER A 263 4.41 20.24 10.68
N TYR A 264 3.30 20.26 11.41
CA TYR A 264 2.03 20.85 10.97
C TYR A 264 2.14 22.37 10.77
N GLU A 265 2.73 23.09 11.72
CA GLU A 265 2.97 24.53 11.60
C GLU A 265 3.86 24.90 10.41
N LYS A 266 4.83 24.03 10.08
CA LYS A 266 5.70 24.21 8.91
C LYS A 266 4.88 24.12 7.62
N LEU A 267 3.96 23.17 7.53
CA LEU A 267 3.05 23.03 6.38
C LEU A 267 2.21 24.29 6.18
N LEU A 268 1.56 24.79 7.24
CA LEU A 268 0.70 25.99 7.14
C LEU A 268 1.47 27.20 6.62
N ARG A 269 2.70 27.41 7.13
CA ARG A 269 3.59 28.47 6.63
C ARG A 269 3.98 28.28 5.17
N SER A 270 4.25 27.05 4.76
CA SER A 270 4.64 26.73 3.38
C SER A 270 3.49 26.94 2.39
N LEU A 271 2.26 26.64 2.82
CA LEU A 271 1.02 26.91 2.08
C LEU A 271 0.62 28.40 2.08
N ASP A 272 1.23 29.20 2.96
CA ASP A 272 0.90 30.62 3.19
C ASP A 272 -0.56 30.82 3.63
N ILE A 273 -1.01 29.98 4.58
CA ILE A 273 -2.37 29.99 5.13
C ILE A 273 -2.40 29.84 6.66
N THR A 274 -3.50 30.23 7.27
CA THR A 274 -3.83 29.93 8.67
C THR A 274 -4.62 28.62 8.81
N GLU A 275 -4.67 28.05 10.03
CA GLU A 275 -5.50 26.86 10.31
C GLU A 275 -7.00 27.13 10.02
N ASP A 276 -7.52 28.31 10.35
CA ASP A 276 -8.93 28.63 10.15
C ASP A 276 -9.26 28.78 8.65
N GLU A 277 -8.34 29.31 7.84
CA GLU A 277 -8.47 29.29 6.37
C GLU A 277 -8.44 27.88 5.80
N LEU A 278 -7.54 27.00 6.30
CA LEU A 278 -7.51 25.60 5.90
C LEU A 278 -8.85 24.91 6.20
N VAL A 279 -9.37 25.10 7.42
CA VAL A 279 -10.67 24.56 7.83
C VAL A 279 -11.79 25.10 6.92
N LYS A 280 -11.79 26.40 6.60
CA LYS A 280 -12.80 26.97 5.70
C LYS A 280 -12.70 26.41 4.28
N LEU A 281 -11.49 26.14 3.77
CA LEU A 281 -11.30 25.46 2.48
C LEU A 281 -11.86 24.02 2.48
N THR A 282 -11.80 23.31 3.62
CA THR A 282 -12.46 21.99 3.76
C THR A 282 -13.98 22.10 3.79
N GLU A 283 -14.53 23.15 4.41
CA GLU A 283 -15.97 23.45 4.40
C GLU A 283 -16.49 23.72 2.98
N LEU A 284 -15.69 24.43 2.17
CA LEU A 284 -15.98 24.75 0.77
C LEU A 284 -15.75 23.55 -0.20
N ASN A 285 -15.37 22.37 0.32
CA ASN A 285 -14.98 21.19 -0.47
C ASN A 285 -13.84 21.46 -1.48
N LYS A 286 -13.00 22.46 -1.22
CA LYS A 286 -11.80 22.75 -2.03
C LYS A 286 -10.60 21.92 -1.59
N VAL A 287 -10.57 21.52 -0.32
CA VAL A 287 -9.49 20.74 0.27
C VAL A 287 -10.02 19.48 0.94
N LYS A 288 -9.34 18.35 0.71
CA LYS A 288 -9.45 17.15 1.55
C LYS A 288 -8.12 16.83 2.20
N LEU A 289 -8.18 16.32 3.43
CA LEU A 289 -7.04 16.04 4.28
C LEU A 289 -6.85 14.52 4.41
N LEU A 290 -5.64 14.06 4.11
CA LEU A 290 -5.25 12.66 4.16
C LEU A 290 -4.39 12.43 5.40
N PHE A 291 -4.76 11.42 6.19
CA PHE A 291 -4.07 11.06 7.43
C PHE A 291 -3.57 9.61 7.37
N PRO A 292 -2.38 9.36 6.81
CA PRO A 292 -1.87 8.00 6.64
C PRO A 292 -1.49 7.27 7.94
N HIS A 293 -1.23 7.99 9.03
CA HIS A 293 -0.88 7.43 10.34
C HIS A 293 -2.10 7.33 11.27
N SER A 294 -1.89 6.77 12.46
CA SER A 294 -2.90 6.79 13.52
C SER A 294 -3.24 8.23 13.93
N ILE A 295 -4.52 8.49 14.25
CA ILE A 295 -5.03 9.85 14.46
C ILE A 295 -4.32 10.60 15.61
N GLU A 296 -3.76 9.86 16.58
CA GLU A 296 -3.03 10.41 17.72
C GLU A 296 -1.68 11.05 17.34
N ARG A 297 -1.23 10.92 16.08
CA ARG A 297 0.00 11.55 15.59
C ARG A 297 -0.24 12.95 15.01
N TYR A 298 -1.48 13.42 14.95
CA TYR A 298 -1.89 14.67 14.30
C TYR A 298 -2.53 15.64 15.28
N SER A 299 -2.63 16.91 14.85
CA SER A 299 -3.33 17.98 15.57
C SER A 299 -4.77 17.57 15.85
N ARG A 300 -5.02 17.25 17.12
CA ARG A 300 -6.36 16.95 17.62
C ARG A 300 -7.30 18.12 17.35
N LYS A 301 -6.82 19.35 17.53
CA LYS A 301 -7.59 20.57 17.30
C LYS A 301 -8.08 20.66 15.85
N LEU A 302 -7.18 20.40 14.88
CA LEU A 302 -7.55 20.37 13.46
C LEU A 302 -8.55 19.25 13.18
N LEU A 303 -8.25 18.02 13.62
CA LEU A 303 -9.09 16.86 13.38
C LEU A 303 -10.51 17.05 13.93
N GLU A 304 -10.66 17.57 15.15
CA GLU A 304 -11.98 17.85 15.74
C GLU A 304 -12.72 18.94 14.96
N LYS A 305 -12.07 20.08 14.65
CA LYS A 305 -12.69 21.16 13.85
C LYS A 305 -13.19 20.67 12.49
N VAL A 306 -12.35 19.96 11.74
CA VAL A 306 -12.69 19.50 10.38
C VAL A 306 -13.75 18.40 10.45
N SER A 307 -13.67 17.49 11.42
CA SER A 307 -14.68 16.44 11.59
C SER A 307 -16.04 17.01 11.96
N ASP A 308 -16.09 18.05 12.78
CA ASP A 308 -17.36 18.68 13.18
C ASP A 308 -18.01 19.48 12.02
N ILE A 309 -17.21 20.01 11.09
CA ILE A 309 -17.68 20.82 9.96
C ILE A 309 -17.99 19.97 8.71
N ASN A 310 -17.03 19.15 8.26
CA ASN A 310 -17.14 18.33 7.07
C ASN A 310 -16.33 17.03 7.21
N PRO A 311 -16.88 15.98 7.84
CA PRO A 311 -16.17 14.70 8.01
C PRO A 311 -15.76 14.02 6.69
N GLN A 312 -16.44 14.32 5.58
CA GLN A 312 -16.14 13.76 4.26
C GLN A 312 -14.89 14.36 3.63
N SER A 313 -14.40 15.48 4.16
CA SER A 313 -13.11 16.06 3.77
C SER A 313 -11.91 15.33 4.39
N ILE A 314 -12.14 14.38 5.30
CA ILE A 314 -11.10 13.59 5.97
C ILE A 314 -11.03 12.20 5.34
N ILE A 315 -9.83 11.79 4.91
CA ILE A 315 -9.54 10.42 4.54
C ILE A 315 -8.54 9.85 5.56
N LEU A 316 -8.98 8.87 6.33
CA LEU A 316 -8.17 8.19 7.34
C LEU A 316 -7.40 7.01 6.74
N SER A 317 -6.50 6.45 7.55
CA SER A 317 -5.47 5.52 7.08
C SER A 317 -6.03 4.24 6.44
N ARG A 318 -7.12 3.65 6.96
CA ARG A 318 -7.63 2.38 6.41
C ARG A 318 -8.41 2.59 5.12
N GLU A 319 -9.18 3.68 5.03
CA GLU A 319 -9.86 4.12 3.82
C GLU A 319 -8.83 4.41 2.71
N LEU A 320 -7.75 5.12 3.03
CA LEU A 320 -6.66 5.37 2.09
C LEU A 320 -5.99 4.07 1.65
N ALA A 321 -5.70 3.15 2.58
CA ALA A 321 -5.15 1.83 2.26
C ALA A 321 -6.06 1.04 1.30
N TYR A 322 -7.36 1.02 1.57
CA TYR A 322 -8.35 0.35 0.74
C TYR A 322 -8.34 0.90 -0.70
N ARG A 323 -8.43 2.23 -0.85
CA ARG A 323 -8.37 2.90 -2.17
C ARG A 323 -7.07 2.56 -2.90
N THR A 324 -5.94 2.62 -2.19
CA THR A 324 -4.62 2.33 -2.77
C THR A 324 -4.46 0.88 -3.20
N VAL A 325 -4.89 -0.08 -2.40
CA VAL A 325 -4.83 -1.50 -2.78
C VAL A 325 -5.74 -1.79 -3.97
N LEU A 326 -6.91 -1.14 -4.06
CA LEU A 326 -7.79 -1.27 -5.23
C LEU A 326 -7.15 -0.80 -6.54
N ASP A 327 -6.45 0.34 -6.52
CA ASP A 327 -5.72 0.84 -7.69
C ASP A 327 -4.48 -0.03 -7.99
N LEU A 328 -3.72 -0.41 -6.97
CA LEU A 328 -2.56 -1.30 -7.10
C LEU A 328 -2.93 -2.67 -7.67
N LYS A 329 -4.11 -3.22 -7.36
CA LYS A 329 -4.61 -4.46 -7.99
C LYS A 329 -4.71 -4.38 -9.51
N GLN A 330 -4.93 -3.18 -10.05
CA GLN A 330 -5.02 -2.95 -11.50
C GLN A 330 -3.64 -2.77 -12.12
N ARG A 331 -2.73 -2.11 -11.41
CA ARG A 331 -1.39 -1.74 -11.92
C ARG A 331 -0.31 -2.77 -11.64
N ASN A 332 -0.41 -3.46 -10.51
CA ASN A 332 0.44 -4.57 -10.07
C ASN A 332 -0.41 -5.83 -9.78
N PRO A 333 -1.11 -6.39 -10.77
CA PRO A 333 -2.02 -7.50 -10.56
C PRO A 333 -1.34 -8.74 -9.96
N LEU A 334 -0.04 -8.94 -10.22
CA LEU A 334 0.74 -10.09 -9.76
C LEU A 334 0.86 -10.15 -8.23
N ALA A 335 1.10 -9.01 -7.57
CA ALA A 335 1.22 -8.95 -6.11
C ALA A 335 -0.10 -9.28 -5.39
N PHE A 336 -1.25 -9.06 -6.03
CA PHE A 336 -2.58 -9.15 -5.41
C PHE A 336 -3.48 -10.21 -6.05
N LEU A 337 -2.91 -11.32 -6.51
CA LEU A 337 -3.70 -12.46 -6.99
C LEU A 337 -4.26 -13.28 -5.83
N PRO A 338 -5.49 -13.79 -5.94
CA PRO A 338 -6.11 -14.64 -4.92
C PRO A 338 -5.57 -16.08 -5.03
N LEU A 339 -4.29 -16.26 -4.72
CA LEU A 339 -3.59 -17.54 -4.77
C LEU A 339 -3.47 -18.14 -3.38
N ASN A 340 -3.66 -19.45 -3.28
CA ASN A 340 -3.29 -20.20 -2.07
C ASN A 340 -1.75 -20.29 -1.95
N THR A 341 -1.25 -20.75 -0.80
CA THR A 341 0.19 -20.80 -0.54
C THR A 341 0.94 -21.73 -1.48
N ASP A 342 0.36 -22.87 -1.86
CA ASP A 342 0.98 -23.82 -2.79
C ASP A 342 1.13 -23.22 -4.20
N GLU A 343 0.09 -22.53 -4.69
CA GLU A 343 0.11 -21.80 -5.97
C GLU A 343 1.16 -20.68 -5.95
N LYS A 344 1.28 -19.95 -4.83
CA LYS A 344 2.32 -18.93 -4.65
C LYS A 344 3.71 -19.54 -4.68
N GLN A 345 3.94 -20.61 -3.92
CA GLN A 345 5.21 -21.33 -3.91
C GLN A 345 5.60 -21.78 -5.32
N GLU A 346 4.65 -22.31 -6.08
CA GLU A 346 4.89 -22.78 -7.43
C GLU A 346 5.30 -21.64 -8.38
N VAL A 347 4.65 -20.47 -8.29
CA VAL A 347 5.06 -19.29 -9.07
C VAL A 347 6.48 -18.84 -8.70
N LEU A 348 6.79 -18.75 -7.40
CA LEU A 348 8.11 -18.33 -6.93
C LEU A 348 9.21 -19.30 -7.36
N SER A 349 8.95 -20.62 -7.23
CA SER A 349 9.87 -21.67 -7.68
C SER A 349 10.16 -21.60 -9.18
N ASN A 350 9.16 -21.29 -9.99
CA ASN A 350 9.37 -21.11 -11.43
C ASN A 350 10.18 -19.84 -11.74
N LEU A 351 9.96 -18.73 -11.03
CA LEU A 351 10.77 -17.52 -11.16
C LEU A 351 12.26 -17.78 -10.83
N ILE A 352 12.53 -18.51 -9.75
CA ILE A 352 13.89 -18.92 -9.36
C ILE A 352 14.48 -19.95 -10.34
N GLY A 353 13.64 -20.83 -10.88
CA GLY A 353 14.03 -21.74 -11.94
C GLY A 353 14.48 -21.00 -13.19
N ILE A 354 13.80 -19.90 -13.55
CA ILE A 354 14.20 -19.02 -14.67
C ILE A 354 15.54 -18.38 -14.37
N SER A 355 15.68 -17.76 -13.21
CA SER A 355 16.93 -17.09 -12.84
C SER A 355 18.12 -18.04 -12.91
N SER A 356 17.93 -19.28 -12.44
CA SER A 356 18.95 -20.34 -12.48
C SER A 356 19.40 -20.73 -13.88
N LYS A 357 18.56 -20.56 -14.92
CA LYS A 357 18.95 -20.78 -16.33
C LYS A 357 19.66 -19.56 -16.95
N LEU A 358 19.49 -18.38 -16.36
CA LEU A 358 20.03 -17.10 -16.86
C LEU A 358 21.34 -16.70 -16.15
N LYS A 359 22.06 -17.66 -15.58
CA LYS A 359 23.25 -17.41 -14.74
C LYS A 359 24.25 -16.45 -15.37
N GLY A 360 24.67 -15.44 -14.59
CA GLY A 360 25.66 -14.43 -14.98
C GLY A 360 25.08 -13.27 -15.78
N THR A 361 23.77 -13.21 -15.99
CA THR A 361 23.11 -12.10 -16.70
C THR A 361 22.46 -11.11 -15.74
N ASN A 362 22.21 -9.89 -16.22
CA ASN A 362 21.39 -8.91 -15.50
C ASN A 362 19.94 -9.39 -15.31
N GLU A 363 19.41 -10.18 -16.26
CA GLU A 363 18.07 -10.74 -16.17
C GLU A 363 17.94 -11.73 -14.99
N GLN A 364 18.98 -12.51 -14.67
CA GLN A 364 18.99 -13.37 -13.47
C GLN A 364 18.68 -12.57 -12.21
N LYS A 365 19.43 -11.49 -11.98
CA LYS A 365 19.29 -10.65 -10.78
C LYS A 365 17.91 -10.02 -10.67
N TRP A 366 17.31 -9.71 -11.82
CA TRP A 366 15.95 -9.18 -11.87
C TRP A 366 14.92 -10.25 -11.46
N PHE A 367 15.00 -11.47 -12.00
CA PHE A 367 14.09 -12.56 -11.63
C PHE A 367 14.23 -12.97 -10.16
N GLU A 368 15.46 -13.01 -9.64
CA GLU A 368 15.73 -13.25 -8.21
C GLU A 368 15.14 -12.15 -7.34
N GLY A 369 15.36 -10.88 -7.71
CA GLY A 369 14.79 -9.73 -7.01
C GLY A 369 13.26 -9.74 -7.01
N LEU A 370 12.62 -10.00 -8.16
CA LEU A 370 11.18 -10.09 -8.27
C LEU A 370 10.61 -11.23 -7.42
N ALA A 371 11.23 -12.42 -7.44
CA ALA A 371 10.82 -13.55 -6.62
C ALA A 371 10.94 -13.22 -5.12
N GLY A 372 12.03 -12.56 -4.71
CA GLY A 372 12.22 -12.09 -3.34
C GLY A 372 11.14 -11.10 -2.89
N GLU A 373 10.82 -10.10 -3.72
CA GLU A 373 9.80 -9.10 -3.38
C GLU A 373 8.37 -9.67 -3.37
N LEU A 374 8.05 -10.57 -4.29
CA LEU A 374 6.75 -11.26 -4.29
C LEU A 374 6.63 -12.19 -3.07
N SER A 375 7.70 -12.88 -2.70
CA SER A 375 7.76 -13.69 -1.48
C SER A 375 7.48 -12.85 -0.24
N ASN A 376 8.21 -11.73 -0.07
CA ASN A 376 8.01 -10.81 1.05
C ASN A 376 6.60 -10.22 1.08
N THR A 377 6.11 -9.75 -0.07
CA THR A 377 4.75 -9.19 -0.22
C THR A 377 3.71 -10.24 0.15
N TRP A 378 3.75 -11.43 -0.44
CA TRP A 378 2.76 -12.47 -0.18
C TRP A 378 2.81 -13.06 1.22
N GLY A 379 3.98 -13.02 1.88
CA GLY A 379 4.18 -13.49 3.24
C GLY A 379 3.60 -12.56 4.30
N HIS A 380 3.60 -11.25 4.06
CA HIS A 380 3.31 -10.25 5.10
C HIS A 380 2.26 -9.19 4.74
N MET A 381 1.78 -9.15 3.49
CA MET A 381 0.89 -8.09 3.02
C MET A 381 -0.35 -7.88 3.89
N TYR A 382 -1.02 -8.96 4.29
CA TYR A 382 -2.23 -8.86 5.08
C TYR A 382 -1.97 -8.28 6.47
N GLU A 383 -0.83 -8.63 7.09
CA GLU A 383 -0.41 -8.09 8.38
C GLU A 383 -0.04 -6.62 8.25
N PHE A 384 0.78 -6.25 7.25
CA PHE A 384 1.17 -4.85 7.03
C PHE A 384 -0.03 -3.95 6.80
N LEU A 385 -0.96 -4.35 5.93
CA LEU A 385 -2.14 -3.54 5.64
C LEU A 385 -3.08 -3.46 6.84
N SER A 386 -3.29 -4.56 7.56
CA SER A 386 -4.20 -4.59 8.72
C SER A 386 -3.64 -3.78 9.91
N ASN A 387 -2.32 -3.85 10.14
CA ASN A 387 -1.66 -3.19 11.26
C ASN A 387 -1.25 -1.74 10.99
N ARG A 388 -0.92 -1.39 9.74
CA ARG A 388 -0.36 -0.07 9.40
C ARG A 388 -1.23 0.75 8.45
N GLY A 389 -2.33 0.20 7.93
CA GLY A 389 -3.21 0.88 6.98
C GLY A 389 -2.45 1.41 5.76
N ALA A 390 -2.57 2.71 5.50
CA ALA A 390 -1.91 3.36 4.36
C ALA A 390 -0.39 3.28 4.43
N MET A 391 0.19 3.25 5.64
CA MET A 391 1.64 3.02 5.81
C MET A 391 2.03 1.57 5.51
N GLY A 392 1.07 0.63 5.49
CA GLY A 392 1.28 -0.74 5.08
C GLY A 392 1.62 -0.88 3.59
N THR A 393 1.10 0.02 2.74
CA THR A 393 1.36 0.01 1.29
C THR A 393 2.83 0.20 0.96
N PHE A 394 3.59 0.82 1.87
CA PHE A 394 5.04 0.94 1.80
C PHE A 394 5.71 -0.39 1.46
N ASN A 395 5.23 -1.51 2.03
CA ASN A 395 5.87 -2.82 1.89
C ASN A 395 5.26 -3.70 0.79
N VAL A 396 4.14 -3.30 0.17
CA VAL A 396 3.36 -4.14 -0.75
C VAL A 396 3.06 -3.45 -2.08
N GLY A 397 3.43 -2.17 -2.21
CA GLY A 397 3.28 -1.36 -3.40
C GLY A 397 4.31 -1.67 -4.49
N LEU A 398 4.54 -0.71 -5.39
CA LEU A 398 5.55 -0.83 -6.44
C LEU A 398 6.96 -0.46 -5.98
N GLY A 399 7.06 0.37 -4.94
CA GLY A 399 8.32 0.80 -4.35
C GLY A 399 9.32 -0.33 -4.05
N PRO A 400 8.93 -1.44 -3.40
CA PRO A 400 9.85 -2.54 -3.11
C PRO A 400 10.46 -3.15 -4.37
N ILE A 401 9.63 -3.39 -5.41
CA ILE A 401 10.08 -3.97 -6.69
C ILE A 401 11.04 -3.02 -7.41
N ILE A 402 10.74 -1.72 -7.41
CA ILE A 402 11.58 -0.68 -8.02
C ILE A 402 12.92 -0.60 -7.27
N ASN A 403 12.89 -0.55 -5.94
CA ASN A 403 14.10 -0.48 -5.11
C ASN A 403 14.98 -1.71 -5.31
N THR A 404 14.41 -2.91 -5.26
CA THR A 404 15.17 -4.15 -5.42
C THR A 404 15.75 -4.27 -6.83
N THR A 405 15.04 -3.79 -7.85
CA THR A 405 15.60 -3.66 -9.19
C THR A 405 16.81 -2.71 -9.19
N ILE A 406 16.68 -1.50 -8.66
CA ILE A 406 17.80 -0.54 -8.63
C ILE A 406 18.99 -1.08 -7.83
N LYS A 407 18.73 -1.68 -6.66
CA LYS A 407 19.74 -2.27 -5.79
C LYS A 407 20.49 -3.41 -6.47
N ASN A 408 19.79 -4.31 -7.16
CA ASN A 408 20.41 -5.45 -7.82
C ASN A 408 21.31 -5.05 -9.02
N TYR A 409 20.93 -3.98 -9.73
CA TYR A 409 21.67 -3.48 -10.88
C TYR A 409 22.82 -2.55 -10.49
N THR A 410 22.62 -1.68 -9.50
CA THR A 410 23.58 -0.61 -9.16
C THR A 410 24.40 -0.90 -7.90
N GLY A 411 23.96 -1.87 -7.07
CA GLY A 411 24.50 -2.14 -5.74
C GLY A 411 24.12 -1.09 -4.68
N LYS A 412 23.34 -0.07 -5.05
CA LYS A 412 22.96 1.03 -4.16
C LYS A 412 21.55 0.84 -3.62
N ASP A 413 21.38 1.08 -2.32
CA ASP A 413 20.09 0.97 -1.65
C ASP A 413 19.49 2.36 -1.45
N TYR A 414 18.34 2.61 -2.09
CA TYR A 414 17.58 3.87 -2.03
C TYR A 414 16.20 3.64 -1.43
N PHE A 415 16.13 2.68 -0.50
CA PHE A 415 14.89 2.17 0.04
C PHE A 415 13.97 3.29 0.55
N LEU A 416 14.48 4.21 1.38
CA LEU A 416 13.63 5.25 1.98
C LEU A 416 13.10 6.23 0.94
N GLU A 417 13.94 6.66 0.02
CA GLU A 417 13.62 7.62 -1.03
C GLU A 417 12.60 7.06 -2.02
N ILE A 418 12.83 5.82 -2.49
CA ILE A 418 11.96 5.16 -3.47
C ILE A 418 10.61 4.85 -2.85
N MET A 419 10.59 4.35 -1.62
CA MET A 419 9.36 3.93 -0.98
C MET A 419 8.49 5.14 -0.62
N GLY A 420 9.09 6.19 -0.06
CA GLY A 420 8.38 7.44 0.24
C GLY A 420 7.78 8.08 -1.01
N ALA A 421 8.54 8.19 -2.09
CA ALA A 421 8.05 8.74 -3.34
C ALA A 421 7.01 7.85 -4.02
N SER A 422 7.17 6.53 -3.96
CA SER A 422 6.20 5.57 -4.50
C SER A 422 4.85 5.69 -3.81
N GLN A 423 4.84 5.85 -2.47
CA GLN A 423 3.59 6.04 -1.72
C GLN A 423 2.82 7.28 -2.14
N SER A 424 3.48 8.42 -2.36
CA SER A 424 2.83 9.64 -2.85
C SER A 424 2.11 9.42 -4.17
N ILE A 425 2.75 8.69 -5.09
CA ILE A 425 2.21 8.37 -6.41
C ILE A 425 1.04 7.40 -6.27
N GLU A 426 1.17 6.38 -5.44
CA GLU A 426 0.11 5.41 -5.17
C GLU A 426 -1.12 6.04 -4.53
N TRP A 427 -0.94 7.00 -3.60
CA TRP A 427 -2.06 7.75 -3.02
C TRP A 427 -2.69 8.71 -4.01
N ALA A 428 -1.89 9.37 -4.86
CA ALA A 428 -2.42 10.26 -5.90
C ALA A 428 -3.24 9.46 -6.92
N ALA A 429 -2.69 8.34 -7.43
CA ALA A 429 -3.37 7.46 -8.37
C ALA A 429 -4.68 6.89 -7.80
N ALA A 430 -4.67 6.43 -6.56
CA ALA A 430 -5.83 5.88 -5.86
C ALA A 430 -6.97 6.88 -5.66
N ASN A 431 -6.67 8.18 -5.67
CA ASN A 431 -7.64 9.26 -5.55
C ASN A 431 -7.86 10.01 -6.86
N HIS A 432 -7.40 9.47 -8.00
CA HIS A 432 -7.51 10.10 -9.32
C HIS A 432 -6.94 11.53 -9.39
N ALA A 433 -5.89 11.78 -8.60
CA ALA A 433 -5.28 13.09 -8.46
C ALA A 433 -3.96 13.19 -9.23
N VAL A 434 -3.66 14.39 -9.71
CA VAL A 434 -2.31 14.74 -10.22
C VAL A 434 -1.41 14.96 -9.02
N LEU A 435 -0.33 14.19 -8.89
CA LEU A 435 0.68 14.46 -7.87
C LEU A 435 1.40 15.77 -8.22
N CYS A 436 1.46 16.69 -7.26
CA CYS A 436 2.26 17.90 -7.33
C CYS A 436 3.51 17.72 -6.43
N PRO A 437 4.65 17.32 -7.01
CA PRO A 437 5.84 16.98 -6.24
C PRO A 437 6.39 18.18 -5.49
N VAL A 438 6.66 18.03 -4.20
CA VAL A 438 7.18 19.10 -3.33
C VAL A 438 8.19 18.56 -2.32
N GLY A 439 9.12 19.43 -1.91
CA GLY A 439 10.11 19.11 -0.88
C GLY A 439 11.14 18.05 -1.29
N PRO A 440 11.71 17.30 -0.33
CA PRO A 440 12.92 16.50 -0.56
C PRO A 440 12.69 15.28 -1.48
N LEU A 441 11.44 14.83 -1.64
CA LEU A 441 11.10 13.69 -2.50
C LEU A 441 10.72 14.10 -3.92
N ALA A 442 10.55 15.38 -4.23
CA ALA A 442 9.94 15.85 -5.47
C ALA A 442 10.55 15.21 -6.72
N ARG A 443 11.89 15.18 -6.80
CA ARG A 443 12.61 14.58 -7.93
C ARG A 443 12.41 13.06 -8.03
N ASN A 444 12.31 12.37 -6.90
CA ASN A 444 12.06 10.93 -6.88
C ASN A 444 10.61 10.64 -7.29
N GLU A 445 9.67 11.45 -6.82
CA GLU A 445 8.25 11.39 -7.20
C GLU A 445 8.08 11.60 -8.71
N GLU A 446 8.74 12.59 -9.31
CA GLU A 446 8.74 12.78 -10.77
C GLU A 446 9.28 11.56 -11.52
N ASN A 447 10.45 11.06 -11.13
CA ASN A 447 11.09 9.92 -11.79
C ASN A 447 10.22 8.65 -11.71
N ILE A 448 9.63 8.37 -10.55
CA ILE A 448 8.80 7.18 -10.37
C ILE A 448 7.45 7.37 -11.07
N ALA A 449 6.91 8.59 -11.15
CA ALA A 449 5.67 8.85 -11.87
C ALA A 449 5.78 8.50 -13.37
N TYR A 450 6.95 8.70 -14.00
CA TYR A 450 7.20 8.23 -15.37
C TYR A 450 7.12 6.70 -15.48
N LEU A 451 7.75 5.97 -14.54
CA LEU A 451 7.68 4.51 -14.50
C LEU A 451 6.25 4.00 -14.26
N TYR A 452 5.50 4.70 -13.42
CA TYR A 452 4.14 4.36 -13.02
C TYR A 452 3.11 4.60 -14.15
N SER A 453 3.26 5.69 -14.90
CA SER A 453 2.35 6.10 -15.97
C SER A 453 2.69 5.50 -17.34
N GLY A 454 3.94 5.12 -17.58
CA GLY A 454 4.42 4.64 -18.88
C GLY A 454 4.61 5.74 -19.93
N VAL A 455 4.51 7.00 -19.53
CA VAL A 455 4.79 8.18 -20.36
C VAL A 455 6.29 8.26 -20.61
N ARG A 456 6.72 8.42 -21.88
CA ARG A 456 8.15 8.48 -22.21
C ARG A 456 8.80 9.73 -21.61
N LYS A 457 10.06 9.61 -21.19
CA LYS A 457 10.86 10.73 -20.68
C LYS A 457 11.17 11.80 -21.75
N ASP A 458 11.19 11.41 -23.03
CA ASP A 458 11.34 12.33 -24.18
C ASP A 458 10.00 12.92 -24.65
N TRP A 459 8.89 12.56 -23.99
CA TRP A 459 7.66 13.30 -24.12
C TRP A 459 7.81 14.56 -23.28
N GLU A 460 8.36 15.61 -23.89
CA GLU A 460 8.38 16.97 -23.34
C GLU A 460 6.94 17.51 -23.31
N LEU A 461 6.09 16.95 -22.45
CA LEU A 461 5.04 17.74 -21.85
C LEU A 461 5.70 18.47 -20.67
N ASP A 462 6.52 19.48 -21.00
CA ASP A 462 6.97 20.50 -20.03
C ASP A 462 5.79 21.44 -19.69
N LEU A 463 4.60 20.84 -19.59
CA LEU A 463 3.46 21.40 -18.91
C LEU A 463 3.83 21.26 -17.43
N VAL A 464 4.67 22.18 -16.95
CA VAL A 464 4.48 22.79 -15.64
C VAL A 464 4.02 21.73 -14.62
N THR A 465 4.84 20.70 -14.40
CA THR A 465 4.57 19.72 -13.33
C THR A 465 4.64 20.40 -11.96
N SER A 466 5.27 21.57 -11.92
CA SER A 466 5.17 22.53 -10.83
C SER A 466 4.12 23.59 -11.18
N PRO A 467 2.92 23.61 -10.55
CA PRO A 467 1.91 24.68 -10.62
C PRO A 467 2.49 26.10 -10.76
N ASN A 468 3.63 26.34 -10.13
CA ASN A 468 4.37 27.60 -10.14
C ASN A 468 4.81 28.04 -11.54
N VAL A 469 5.19 27.16 -12.47
CA VAL A 469 5.65 27.64 -13.80
C VAL A 469 4.49 28.21 -14.64
N ALA A 470 3.25 27.72 -14.46
CA ALA A 470 2.06 28.31 -15.09
C ALA A 470 1.55 29.51 -14.30
N THR A 471 1.55 29.48 -12.97
CA THR A 471 1.06 30.62 -12.19
C THR A 471 2.08 31.76 -12.16
N GLU A 472 3.37 31.51 -11.93
CA GLU A 472 4.42 32.56 -11.98
C GLU A 472 4.72 33.05 -13.41
N GLY A 473 4.40 32.25 -14.44
CA GLY A 473 4.69 32.58 -15.85
C GLY A 473 3.50 33.09 -16.67
N ILE A 474 2.25 32.75 -16.30
CA ILE A 474 1.03 32.99 -17.11
C ILE A 474 -0.09 33.65 -16.28
N LEU A 475 -0.36 33.17 -15.06
CA LEU A 475 -1.42 33.72 -14.18
C LEU A 475 -0.90 33.90 -12.74
N THR A 476 -0.15 34.99 -12.50
CA THR A 476 0.46 35.22 -11.19
C THR A 476 -0.56 35.85 -10.26
N ILE A 477 -0.97 35.09 -9.25
CA ILE A 477 -1.83 35.61 -8.19
C ILE A 477 -0.94 36.24 -7.12
N ALA A 478 -1.17 37.52 -6.86
CA ALA A 478 -0.43 38.23 -5.83
C ALA A 478 -0.74 37.67 -4.44
N ASN A 479 0.27 37.62 -3.57
CA ASN A 479 0.15 37.06 -2.21
C ASN A 479 -0.88 37.80 -1.34
N TYR A 480 -1.26 39.04 -1.68
CA TYR A 480 -2.26 39.80 -0.94
C TYR A 480 -3.71 39.44 -1.31
N VAL A 481 -3.94 38.62 -2.34
CA VAL A 481 -5.29 38.17 -2.70
C VAL A 481 -5.81 37.25 -1.60
N PRO A 482 -6.98 37.54 -0.99
CA PRO A 482 -7.56 36.69 0.05
C PRO A 482 -7.88 35.30 -0.49
N ILE A 483 -7.47 34.26 0.25
CA ILE A 483 -7.57 32.85 -0.20
C ILE A 483 -9.02 32.41 -0.33
N LEU A 484 -9.89 32.85 0.59
CA LEU A 484 -11.30 32.47 0.59
C LEU A 484 -12.06 33.09 -0.57
N GLU A 485 -11.83 34.37 -0.85
CA GLU A 485 -12.39 35.05 -2.02
C GLU A 485 -11.92 34.39 -3.32
N LEU A 486 -10.66 33.96 -3.38
CA LEU A 486 -10.12 33.20 -4.51
C LEU A 486 -10.85 31.86 -4.68
N ALA A 487 -10.98 31.08 -3.61
CA ALA A 487 -11.68 29.79 -3.64
C ALA A 487 -13.15 29.92 -4.05
N GLU A 488 -13.84 30.98 -3.63
CA GLU A 488 -15.23 31.26 -3.99
C GLU A 488 -15.38 31.75 -5.44
N THR A 489 -14.37 32.48 -5.96
CA THR A 489 -14.39 33.03 -7.33
C THR A 489 -14.17 31.93 -8.38
N PHE A 490 -13.32 30.95 -8.11
CA PHE A 490 -13.02 29.88 -9.06
C PHE A 490 -14.01 28.71 -8.90
N THR A 491 -15.08 28.73 -9.69
CA THR A 491 -16.22 27.78 -9.58
C THR A 491 -16.05 26.49 -10.39
N GLY A 492 -14.88 26.29 -10.99
CA GLY A 492 -14.47 25.07 -11.70
C GLY A 492 -14.52 25.20 -13.23
N LYS A 493 -15.52 25.90 -13.77
CA LYS A 493 -15.61 26.15 -15.22
C LYS A 493 -14.46 27.01 -15.73
N GLU A 494 -14.04 28.00 -14.94
CA GLU A 494 -12.90 28.88 -15.23
C GLU A 494 -11.58 28.11 -15.16
N ILE A 495 -11.45 27.19 -14.20
CA ILE A 495 -10.28 26.32 -14.03
C ILE A 495 -10.12 25.42 -15.26
N ASP A 496 -11.20 24.79 -15.71
CA ASP A 496 -11.19 23.92 -16.89
C ASP A 496 -10.84 24.69 -18.16
N GLN A 497 -11.34 25.91 -18.32
CA GLN A 497 -10.99 26.78 -19.44
C GLN A 497 -9.53 27.20 -19.40
N PHE A 498 -9.01 27.59 -18.23
CA PHE A 498 -7.61 27.95 -18.06
C PHE A 498 -6.69 26.77 -18.35
N ARG A 499 -7.02 25.56 -17.87
CA ARG A 499 -6.30 24.34 -18.21
C ARG A 499 -6.32 24.02 -19.70
N LYS A 500 -7.46 24.18 -20.38
CA LYS A 500 -7.55 24.01 -21.85
C LYS A 500 -6.62 24.98 -22.57
N VAL A 501 -6.60 26.25 -22.16
CA VAL A 501 -5.66 27.24 -22.70
C VAL A 501 -4.21 26.83 -22.45
N LEU A 502 -3.86 26.35 -21.25
CA LEU A 502 -2.51 25.86 -20.96
C LEU A 502 -2.11 24.65 -21.81
N VAL A 503 -3.03 23.69 -22.02
CA VAL A 503 -2.82 22.53 -22.89
C VAL A 503 -2.66 22.97 -24.36
N ASP A 504 -3.52 23.84 -24.86
CA ASP A 504 -3.46 24.35 -26.23
C ASP A 504 -2.17 25.15 -26.50
N LEU A 505 -1.63 25.84 -25.49
CA LEU A 505 -0.38 26.59 -25.58
C LEU A 505 0.86 25.68 -25.60
N THR A 506 0.76 24.47 -25.05
CA THR A 506 1.89 23.54 -24.83
C THR A 506 1.89 22.36 -25.79
N HIS A 507 0.76 22.03 -26.43
CA HIS A 507 0.68 20.92 -27.38
C HIS A 507 1.51 21.19 -28.65
N ASN A 508 2.43 20.26 -28.98
CA ASN A 508 3.26 20.25 -30.20
C ASN A 508 4.26 21.41 -30.36
N LYS A 509 4.84 21.94 -29.26
CA LYS A 509 5.83 23.03 -29.32
C LYS A 509 7.09 22.68 -28.55
N SER A 510 8.25 22.97 -29.14
CA SER A 510 9.56 22.73 -28.52
C SER A 510 9.79 23.65 -27.30
N SER A 511 10.66 23.25 -26.37
CA SER A 511 11.08 24.07 -25.21
C SER A 511 11.47 25.53 -25.56
N LYS A 512 12.04 25.76 -26.76
CA LYS A 512 12.34 27.12 -27.29
C LYS A 512 11.11 27.86 -27.79
N GLU A 513 10.14 27.17 -28.38
CA GLU A 513 8.86 27.76 -28.81
C GLU A 513 7.95 28.04 -27.62
N ILE A 514 7.93 27.18 -26.60
CA ILE A 514 7.25 27.42 -25.32
C ILE A 514 7.88 28.64 -24.64
N SER A 515 9.22 28.71 -24.55
CA SER A 515 9.91 29.90 -24.01
C SER A 515 9.64 31.18 -24.83
N SER A 516 9.52 31.07 -26.16
CA SER A 516 9.17 32.19 -27.07
C SER A 516 7.71 32.62 -26.92
N ILE A 517 6.79 31.68 -26.71
CA ILE A 517 5.35 31.93 -26.49
C ILE A 517 5.12 32.49 -25.10
N VAL A 518 5.78 31.94 -24.09
CA VAL A 518 5.86 32.49 -22.74
C VAL A 518 6.50 33.87 -22.81
N GLU A 519 7.54 34.13 -23.62
CA GLU A 519 8.09 35.47 -23.86
C GLU A 519 7.15 36.42 -24.62
N GLN A 520 6.35 35.93 -25.57
CA GLN A 520 5.39 36.74 -26.34
C GLN A 520 4.15 37.06 -25.50
N PHE A 521 3.62 36.10 -24.77
CA PHE A 521 2.56 36.26 -23.79
C PHE A 521 3.03 37.20 -22.67
N ASN A 522 4.25 36.98 -22.15
CA ASN A 522 4.89 37.90 -21.24
C ASN A 522 5.20 39.26 -21.87
N LYS A 523 5.44 39.41 -23.17
CA LYS A 523 5.61 40.72 -23.84
C LYS A 523 4.31 41.52 -23.85
N SER A 524 3.18 40.83 -24.01
CA SER A 524 1.82 41.42 -23.93
C SER A 524 1.45 41.82 -22.50
N VAL A 525 1.97 41.11 -21.49
CA VAL A 525 1.75 41.39 -20.06
C VAL A 525 2.80 42.38 -19.48
N LYS A 526 4.04 42.37 -19.99
CA LYS A 526 5.17 43.26 -19.61
C LYS A 526 5.01 44.72 -20.04
N ALA A 527 3.89 45.09 -20.67
CA ALA A 527 3.52 46.49 -20.83
C ALA A 527 3.11 47.14 -19.49
N PHE A 528 2.96 46.36 -18.40
CA PHE A 528 2.50 46.90 -17.12
C PHE A 528 3.53 46.91 -15.97
N GLU A 529 4.43 45.94 -15.78
CA GLU A 529 5.24 45.93 -14.54
C GLU A 529 6.72 45.57 -14.71
N LYS A 530 7.58 46.44 -14.16
CA LYS A 530 9.03 46.50 -14.37
C LYS A 530 9.78 46.21 -13.05
N LYS A 531 10.77 45.30 -13.14
CA LYS A 531 11.87 44.96 -12.19
C LYS A 531 11.44 44.02 -11.03
N ARG A 532 12.21 43.01 -10.60
CA ARG A 532 13.69 42.88 -10.50
C ARG A 532 14.13 41.40 -10.32
N ASN A 533 15.41 41.18 -10.62
CA ASN A 533 16.22 39.94 -10.65
C ASN A 533 16.29 39.05 -9.39
N ARG A 534 16.14 37.73 -9.62
CA ARG A 534 17.15 36.64 -9.60
C ARG A 534 18.11 36.51 -8.40
N ILE A 535 18.02 35.35 -7.72
CA ILE A 535 18.94 34.60 -6.81
C ILE A 535 18.09 33.34 -6.45
N ASP A 536 18.53 32.08 -6.35
CA ASP A 536 19.84 31.47 -6.23
C ASP A 536 19.83 30.05 -6.82
N THR A 537 20.95 29.69 -7.42
CA THR A 537 21.33 28.31 -7.74
C THR A 537 22.03 27.68 -6.56
N TRP A 538 21.47 26.63 -5.99
CA TRP A 538 22.16 25.46 -5.45
C TRP A 538 21.12 24.41 -5.04
N ASP A 539 21.17 23.22 -5.64
CA ASP A 539 21.26 22.02 -4.81
C ASP A 539 21.83 20.79 -5.55
N VAL A 540 22.28 19.90 -4.70
CA VAL A 540 23.25 18.83 -4.79
C VAL A 540 23.05 17.80 -5.91
N LYS A 541 24.22 17.48 -6.50
CA LYS A 541 24.57 16.32 -7.34
C LYS A 541 23.55 15.18 -7.29
N GLY A 542 22.80 15.10 -8.39
CA GLY A 542 21.98 13.96 -8.73
C GLY A 542 22.79 12.68 -8.85
N ILE A 543 22.32 11.65 -8.18
CA ILE A 543 22.54 10.27 -8.60
C ILE A 543 21.75 10.11 -9.90
N THR A 544 22.45 9.94 -11.01
CA THR A 544 21.82 9.70 -12.30
C THR A 544 21.27 8.27 -12.33
N LEU A 545 19.96 8.19 -12.55
CA LEU A 545 19.14 6.98 -12.70
C LEU A 545 19.40 6.31 -14.08
N ASP A 546 20.64 6.32 -14.57
CA ASP A 546 20.93 6.00 -15.97
C ASP A 546 20.94 4.50 -16.27
N THR A 547 20.89 3.63 -15.25
CA THR A 547 20.85 2.17 -15.45
C THR A 547 19.43 1.61 -15.54
N ALA A 548 18.42 2.33 -15.04
CA ALA A 548 17.02 1.94 -15.23
C ALA A 548 16.51 2.27 -16.65
N LEU A 549 17.13 3.26 -17.30
CA LEU A 549 16.69 3.79 -18.61
C LEU A 549 16.88 2.81 -19.78
N GLU A 550 17.85 1.88 -19.72
CA GLU A 550 18.02 0.90 -20.80
C GLU A 550 16.91 -0.18 -20.81
N ILE A 551 16.23 -0.41 -19.68
CA ILE A 551 15.07 -1.31 -19.61
C ILE A 551 13.78 -0.60 -20.10
N THR A 552 13.76 0.73 -20.14
CA THR A 552 12.56 1.56 -20.36
C THR A 552 12.58 2.43 -21.61
N ASN A 553 13.46 2.18 -22.58
CA ASN A 553 13.39 2.86 -23.90
C ASN A 553 12.13 2.53 -24.73
N ALA A 554 11.22 1.73 -24.17
CA ALA A 554 9.85 1.60 -24.64
C ALA A 554 8.90 2.19 -23.58
N ALA A 555 8.00 3.06 -24.02
CA ALA A 555 6.90 3.69 -23.30
C ALA A 555 5.88 2.68 -22.72
N ILE A 556 6.34 1.68 -21.99
CA ILE A 556 5.51 0.59 -21.51
C ILE A 556 5.21 0.90 -20.04
N PRO A 557 3.95 1.23 -19.70
CA PRO A 557 3.53 1.34 -18.31
C PRO A 557 3.98 0.12 -17.50
N PHE A 558 4.31 0.28 -16.23
CA PHE A 558 4.77 -0.83 -15.37
C PHE A 558 3.86 -2.08 -15.49
N SER A 559 2.54 -1.90 -15.62
CA SER A 559 1.58 -2.99 -15.88
C SER A 559 1.87 -3.77 -17.17
N GLY A 560 2.25 -3.10 -18.26
CA GLY A 560 2.68 -3.72 -19.51
C GLY A 560 4.05 -4.40 -19.41
N PHE A 561 4.95 -3.87 -18.59
CA PHE A 561 6.23 -4.54 -18.27
C PHE A 561 5.96 -5.84 -17.50
N ILE A 562 5.13 -5.82 -16.46
CA ILE A 562 4.70 -7.03 -15.74
C ILE A 562 4.03 -8.03 -16.70
N ALA A 563 3.19 -7.56 -17.63
CA ALA A 563 2.58 -8.42 -18.66
C ALA A 563 3.61 -9.19 -19.49
N LYS A 564 4.68 -8.51 -19.94
CA LYS A 564 5.76 -9.10 -20.73
C LYS A 564 6.53 -10.15 -19.92
N GLN A 565 6.76 -9.91 -18.63
CA GLN A 565 7.50 -10.84 -17.77
C GLN A 565 6.67 -12.07 -17.40
N VAL A 566 5.35 -11.89 -17.21
CA VAL A 566 4.39 -12.99 -17.15
C VAL A 566 4.43 -13.79 -18.47
N GLY A 567 4.58 -13.12 -19.61
CA GLY A 567 4.89 -13.71 -20.92
C GLY A 567 6.06 -14.70 -20.91
N ARG A 568 7.18 -14.31 -20.31
CA ARG A 568 8.39 -15.16 -20.20
C ARG A 568 8.21 -16.32 -19.22
N LEU A 569 7.44 -16.13 -18.13
CA LEU A 569 7.03 -17.22 -17.24
C LEU A 569 6.27 -18.32 -18.00
N ILE A 570 5.43 -17.96 -18.98
CA ILE A 570 4.68 -18.90 -19.82
C ILE A 570 5.62 -19.75 -20.67
N GLU A 571 6.60 -19.12 -21.32
CA GLU A 571 7.57 -19.82 -22.17
C GLU A 571 8.42 -20.81 -21.36
N TYR A 572 8.74 -20.48 -20.11
CA TYR A 572 9.55 -21.32 -19.25
C TYR A 572 8.80 -22.49 -18.61
N ALA A 573 7.67 -22.21 -17.96
CA ALA A 573 6.90 -23.25 -17.25
C ALA A 573 6.20 -24.21 -18.22
N GLY A 574 5.94 -23.74 -19.45
CA GLY A 574 5.11 -24.41 -20.43
C GLY A 574 3.63 -24.47 -20.00
N ASP A 575 2.75 -24.81 -20.94
CA ASP A 575 1.30 -24.97 -20.66
C ASP A 575 0.98 -26.10 -19.66
N LYS A 576 1.99 -26.88 -19.24
CA LYS A 576 1.82 -28.09 -18.39
C LYS A 576 1.65 -27.76 -16.91
N ASN A 577 2.03 -26.57 -16.46
CA ASN A 577 1.90 -26.15 -15.07
C ASN A 577 0.56 -25.41 -14.87
N GLU A 578 -0.41 -26.07 -14.22
CA GLU A 578 -1.78 -25.57 -14.11
C GLU A 578 -1.89 -24.30 -13.26
N SER A 579 -1.19 -24.23 -12.13
CA SER A 579 -1.19 -23.06 -11.22
C SER A 579 -0.58 -21.84 -11.88
N VAL A 580 0.58 -22.00 -12.54
CA VAL A 580 1.23 -20.92 -13.29
C VAL A 580 0.31 -20.46 -14.43
N SER A 581 -0.29 -21.39 -15.18
CA SER A 581 -1.25 -21.07 -16.25
C SER A 581 -2.47 -20.30 -15.75
N LYS A 582 -3.00 -20.63 -14.56
CA LYS A 582 -4.11 -19.92 -13.90
C LYS A 582 -3.71 -18.50 -13.51
N VAL A 583 -2.56 -18.32 -12.87
CA VAL A 583 -1.96 -17.02 -12.50
C VAL A 583 -1.84 -16.12 -13.72
N ILE A 584 -1.28 -16.65 -14.80
CA ILE A 584 -1.10 -15.95 -16.07
C ILE A 584 -2.45 -15.44 -16.62
N LYS A 585 -3.46 -16.31 -16.70
CA LYS A 585 -4.79 -15.95 -17.22
C LYS A 585 -5.41 -14.85 -16.38
N GLN A 586 -5.28 -14.92 -15.05
CA GLN A 586 -5.79 -13.90 -14.15
C GLN A 586 -5.08 -12.56 -14.34
N VAL A 587 -3.74 -12.53 -14.46
CA VAL A 587 -2.99 -11.29 -14.71
C VAL A 587 -3.36 -10.67 -16.06
N GLN A 588 -3.36 -11.46 -17.13
CA GLN A 588 -3.71 -10.98 -18.47
C GLN A 588 -5.16 -10.49 -18.54
N SER A 589 -6.09 -11.18 -17.87
CA SER A 589 -7.49 -10.75 -17.79
C SER A 589 -7.63 -9.36 -17.15
N LYS A 590 -6.89 -9.10 -16.06
CA LYS A 590 -6.88 -7.81 -15.37
C LYS A 590 -6.24 -6.71 -16.23
N ILE A 591 -5.12 -7.00 -16.88
CA ILE A 591 -4.41 -6.04 -17.75
C ILE A 591 -5.25 -5.68 -18.97
N HIS A 592 -5.88 -6.66 -19.62
CA HIS A 592 -6.70 -6.43 -20.80
C HIS A 592 -8.15 -6.05 -20.49
N ARG A 593 -8.54 -6.01 -19.20
CA ARG A 593 -9.93 -5.78 -18.74
C ARG A 593 -10.95 -6.70 -19.42
N THR A 594 -10.59 -7.98 -19.60
CA THR A 594 -11.46 -9.00 -20.22
C THR A 594 -11.54 -10.24 -19.33
N ALA A 595 -12.50 -11.14 -19.57
CA ALA A 595 -12.59 -12.37 -18.78
C ALA A 595 -11.41 -13.32 -19.07
N PRO A 596 -10.87 -14.06 -18.06
CA PRO A 596 -9.78 -15.02 -18.25
C PRO A 596 -10.01 -16.04 -19.38
N ASN A 597 -11.27 -16.44 -19.59
CA ASN A 597 -11.67 -17.39 -20.64
C ASN A 597 -11.53 -16.80 -22.05
N VAL A 598 -11.68 -15.49 -22.22
CA VAL A 598 -11.50 -14.79 -23.51
C VAL A 598 -10.02 -14.78 -23.91
N VAL A 599 -9.12 -14.55 -22.94
CA VAL A 599 -7.67 -14.61 -23.14
C VAL A 599 -7.21 -16.02 -23.55
N LEU A 600 -7.77 -17.06 -22.92
CA LEU A 600 -7.52 -18.45 -23.28
C LEU A 600 -7.92 -18.75 -24.73
N VAL A 601 -9.12 -18.35 -25.14
CA VAL A 601 -9.62 -18.56 -26.51
C VAL A 601 -8.78 -17.79 -27.54
N SER A 602 -8.34 -16.56 -27.22
CA SER A 602 -7.41 -15.81 -28.09
C SER A 602 -6.10 -16.57 -28.30
N ARG A 603 -5.52 -17.11 -27.24
CA ARG A 603 -4.26 -17.89 -27.32
C ARG A 603 -4.40 -19.19 -28.09
N MET A 604 -5.51 -19.90 -27.90
CA MET A 604 -5.79 -21.11 -28.68
C MET A 604 -5.88 -20.78 -30.18
N ARG A 605 -6.48 -19.63 -30.53
CA ARG A 605 -6.54 -19.15 -31.92
C ARG A 605 -5.17 -18.78 -32.47
N ASP A 606 -4.30 -18.15 -31.68
CA ASP A 606 -2.94 -17.80 -32.13
C ASP A 606 -2.08 -19.04 -32.36
N LYS A 607 -2.16 -20.05 -31.48
CA LYS A 607 -1.47 -21.35 -31.68
C LYS A 607 -1.99 -22.12 -32.90
N VAL A 608 -3.27 -22.00 -33.23
CA VAL A 608 -3.84 -22.60 -34.45
C VAL A 608 -3.40 -21.83 -35.70
N LYS A 609 -3.19 -20.51 -35.62
CA LYS A 609 -2.61 -19.73 -36.71
C LYS A 609 -1.14 -20.06 -36.97
N ASP A 610 -0.35 -20.34 -35.93
CA ASP A 610 1.06 -20.74 -36.08
C ASP A 610 1.23 -22.17 -36.67
N LEU A 611 0.14 -22.95 -36.74
CA LEU A 611 0.09 -24.28 -37.34
C LEU A 611 -0.44 -24.27 -38.80
N LEU A 612 -0.87 -23.11 -39.30
CA LEU A 612 -1.33 -22.87 -40.67
C LEU A 612 -0.28 -22.05 -41.43
#